data_AF-A0A6J2QC70-F1
#
_entry.id   AF-A0A6J2QC70-F1
#
_cell.length_a   1.000
_cell.length_b   1.000
_cell.length_c   1.000
_cell.angle_alpha   90.00
_cell.angle_beta   90.00
_cell.angle_gamma   90.00
#
_symmetry.space_group_name_H-M   'P 1'
#
loop_
_entity.id
_entity.type
_entity.pdbx_description
1 polymer ?
#
loop_
_entity_poly.entity_id
_entity_poly.type
_entity_poly.pdbx_seq_one_letter_code
_entity_poly.pdbx_strand_id
1 'polypeptide(L)'
;MHLTHSLLILLLSLPALLCNRAVWQFRGMILCTIPDSWPLFHFSNYGCYCGMGGSGTPVDELDRCCQVHDLCFKEAMQKDECWFILDNPYTELYSYRCDKATETITCLNNNGPCEKFICECDRTAAMCFAKAGYNKINNNLHSSRCK
;
A
#
# COMPACT_ATOMS: atom_id res chain seq x y z
N MET A 1 -10.41 39.60 -12.62
CA MET A 1 -11.13 38.39 -12.15
C MET A 1 -10.49 37.07 -12.60
N HIS A 2 -9.64 37.04 -13.64
CA HIS A 2 -8.97 35.81 -14.09
C HIS A 2 -7.74 35.39 -13.24
N LEU A 3 -6.98 36.35 -12.70
CA LEU A 3 -5.78 36.04 -11.90
C LEU A 3 -6.12 35.29 -10.59
N THR A 4 -7.25 35.63 -9.96
CA THR A 4 -7.69 35.01 -8.71
C THR A 4 -8.21 33.59 -8.92
N HIS A 5 -8.85 33.31 -10.06
CA HIS A 5 -9.29 31.96 -10.43
C HIS A 5 -8.09 31.05 -10.73
N SER A 6 -7.09 31.54 -11.48
CA SER A 6 -5.87 30.77 -11.77
C SER A 6 -5.05 30.45 -10.51
N LEU A 7 -4.98 31.37 -9.54
CA LEU A 7 -4.33 31.13 -8.25
C LEU A 7 -5.08 30.07 -7.42
N LEU A 8 -6.42 30.12 -7.43
CA LEU A 8 -7.29 29.17 -6.72
C LEU A 8 -7.19 27.74 -7.31
N ILE A 9 -7.10 27.62 -8.63
CA ILE A 9 -6.90 26.34 -9.34
C ILE A 9 -5.51 25.75 -9.03
N LEU A 10 -4.47 26.59 -8.93
CA LEU A 10 -3.12 26.14 -8.53
C LEU A 10 -3.10 25.64 -7.07
N LEU A 11 -3.83 26.32 -6.17
CA LEU A 11 -3.98 25.92 -4.76
C LEU A 11 -4.78 24.62 -4.59
N LEU A 12 -5.77 24.36 -5.45
CA LEU A 12 -6.60 23.14 -5.43
C LEU A 12 -5.93 21.91 -6.08
N SER A 13 -4.90 22.11 -6.91
CA SER A 13 -4.20 21.03 -7.63
C SER A 13 -2.95 20.52 -6.90
N LEU A 14 -2.31 21.34 -6.06
CA LEU A 14 -1.19 20.92 -5.21
C LEU A 14 -1.51 19.73 -4.28
N PRO A 15 -2.68 19.68 -3.61
CA PRO A 15 -3.05 18.56 -2.75
C PRO A 15 -3.21 17.24 -3.53
N ALA A 16 -3.75 17.30 -4.75
CA ALA A 16 -3.95 16.12 -5.59
C ALA A 16 -2.64 15.47 -6.06
N LEU A 17 -1.55 16.25 -6.18
CA LEU A 17 -0.21 15.76 -6.54
C LEU A 17 0.55 15.06 -5.39
N LEU A 18 0.09 15.25 -4.15
CA LEU A 18 0.67 14.63 -2.95
C LEU A 18 -0.06 13.32 -2.57
N CYS A 19 -1.29 13.13 -3.05
CA CYS A 19 -2.23 12.12 -2.53
C CYS A 19 -1.99 10.66 -2.96
N ASN A 20 -0.93 10.35 -3.71
CA ASN A 20 -0.70 8.97 -4.21
C ASN A 20 0.72 8.45 -4.03
N ARG A 21 1.64 9.22 -3.41
CA ARG A 21 3.08 8.90 -3.51
C ARG A 21 3.48 7.64 -2.75
N ALA A 22 2.90 7.35 -1.59
CA ALA A 22 3.22 6.15 -0.81
C ALA A 22 2.71 4.86 -1.47
N VAL A 23 1.50 4.89 -2.06
CA VAL A 23 0.95 3.76 -2.85
C VAL A 23 1.89 3.38 -4.01
N TRP A 24 2.56 4.37 -4.62
CA TRP A 24 3.59 4.10 -5.65
C TRP A 24 4.84 3.43 -5.08
N GLN A 25 5.20 3.69 -3.81
CA GLN A 25 6.31 3.02 -3.14
C GLN A 25 5.98 1.56 -2.83
N PHE A 26 4.76 1.27 -2.35
CA PHE A 26 4.30 -0.11 -2.18
C PHE A 26 4.27 -0.87 -3.51
N ARG A 27 3.76 -0.25 -4.59
CA ARG A 27 3.87 -0.82 -5.95
C ARG A 27 5.32 -1.13 -6.32
N GLY A 28 6.25 -0.24 -5.97
CA GLY A 28 7.69 -0.44 -6.20
C GLY A 28 8.25 -1.63 -5.42
N MET A 29 7.79 -1.85 -4.19
CA MET A 29 8.13 -3.03 -3.39
C MET A 29 7.59 -4.32 -4.01
N ILE A 30 6.33 -4.34 -4.45
CA ILE A 30 5.75 -5.53 -5.11
C ILE A 30 6.53 -5.86 -6.39
N LEU A 31 6.92 -4.85 -7.18
CA LEU A 31 7.76 -5.06 -8.37
C LEU A 31 9.20 -5.48 -8.04
N CYS A 32 9.68 -5.20 -6.83
CA CYS A 32 10.98 -5.70 -6.37
C CYS A 32 10.94 -7.21 -6.13
N THR A 33 9.85 -7.70 -5.52
CA THR A 33 9.70 -9.10 -5.10
C THR A 33 8.99 -9.97 -6.15
N ILE A 34 8.29 -9.35 -7.10
CA ILE A 34 7.56 -10.02 -8.18
C ILE A 34 7.71 -9.18 -9.48
N PRO A 35 8.88 -9.23 -10.15
CA PRO A 35 9.21 -8.33 -11.26
C PRO A 35 8.22 -8.36 -12.43
N ASP A 36 7.68 -9.54 -12.76
CA ASP A 36 6.76 -9.74 -13.90
C ASP A 36 5.28 -9.49 -13.54
N SER A 37 5.00 -9.04 -12.32
CA SER A 37 3.64 -8.74 -11.89
C SER A 37 3.09 -7.44 -12.48
N TRP A 38 1.77 -7.32 -12.50
CA TRP A 38 1.06 -6.09 -12.78
C TRP A 38 0.28 -5.69 -11.53
N PRO A 39 0.91 -5.02 -10.54
CA PRO A 39 0.36 -4.96 -9.18
C PRO A 39 -1.07 -4.42 -9.08
N LEU A 40 -1.39 -3.42 -9.90
CA LEU A 40 -2.74 -2.84 -9.95
C LEU A 40 -3.81 -3.84 -10.42
N PHE A 41 -3.48 -4.75 -11.34
CA PHE A 41 -4.44 -5.71 -11.88
C PHE A 41 -4.45 -7.05 -11.14
N HIS A 42 -3.34 -7.37 -10.48
CA HIS A 42 -3.21 -8.64 -9.75
C HIS A 42 -3.63 -8.49 -8.28
N PHE A 43 -3.37 -7.36 -7.63
CA PHE A 43 -3.48 -7.25 -6.16
C PHE A 43 -4.41 -6.16 -5.65
N SER A 44 -4.90 -5.21 -6.47
CA SER A 44 -5.73 -4.10 -5.97
C SER A 44 -7.24 -4.41 -5.85
N ASN A 45 -7.69 -5.57 -6.34
CA ASN A 45 -9.07 -6.04 -6.16
C ASN A 45 -9.11 -7.57 -6.13
N TYR A 46 -8.45 -8.17 -5.16
CA TYR A 46 -8.28 -9.61 -5.05
C TYR A 46 -8.83 -10.12 -3.71
N GLY A 47 -9.56 -11.23 -3.76
CA GLY A 47 -10.12 -11.85 -2.57
C GLY A 47 -11.08 -10.93 -1.82
N CYS A 48 -10.98 -10.95 -0.50
CA CYS A 48 -11.86 -10.22 0.41
C CYS A 48 -11.17 -9.04 1.11
N TYR A 49 -9.85 -8.92 1.00
CA TYR A 49 -9.03 -7.92 1.68
C TYR A 49 -8.10 -7.13 0.76
N CYS A 50 -7.65 -7.69 -0.37
CA CYS A 50 -6.73 -6.96 -1.24
C CYS A 50 -7.48 -5.89 -2.05
N GLY A 51 -7.51 -4.66 -1.54
CA GLY A 51 -8.18 -3.52 -2.16
C GLY A 51 -8.68 -2.52 -1.13
N MET A 52 -9.70 -1.73 -1.50
CA MET A 52 -10.33 -0.81 -0.56
C MET A 52 -11.36 -1.55 0.30
N GLY A 53 -11.18 -1.47 1.61
CA GLY A 53 -12.00 -2.18 2.57
C GLY A 53 -11.59 -3.65 2.71
N GLY A 54 -12.29 -4.38 3.55
CA GLY A 54 -12.01 -5.80 3.72
C GLY A 54 -12.81 -6.38 4.89
N SER A 55 -13.34 -7.58 4.71
CA SER A 55 -14.20 -8.20 5.71
C SER A 55 -14.31 -9.71 5.51
N GLY A 56 -14.77 -10.40 6.56
CA GLY A 56 -14.97 -11.84 6.53
C GLY A 56 -13.66 -12.63 6.62
N THR A 57 -13.64 -13.79 5.99
CA THR A 57 -12.52 -14.73 6.04
C THR A 57 -11.69 -14.65 4.76
N PRO A 58 -10.35 -14.51 4.84
CA PRO A 58 -9.50 -14.52 3.65
C PRO A 58 -9.67 -15.81 2.83
N VAL A 59 -9.76 -15.69 1.51
CA VAL A 59 -10.05 -16.83 0.63
C VAL A 59 -8.83 -17.69 0.28
N ASP A 60 -7.63 -17.15 0.47
CA ASP A 60 -6.36 -17.85 0.33
C ASP A 60 -5.23 -17.10 1.07
N GLU A 61 -3.99 -17.58 0.91
CA GLU A 61 -2.81 -16.98 1.55
C GLU A 61 -2.51 -15.57 1.03
N LEU A 62 -2.80 -15.26 -0.24
CA LEU A 62 -2.55 -13.93 -0.80
C LEU A 62 -3.52 -12.93 -0.20
N ASP A 63 -4.79 -13.31 -0.08
CA ASP A 63 -5.81 -12.53 0.60
C ASP A 63 -5.50 -12.34 2.09
N ARG A 64 -4.91 -13.36 2.74
CA ARG A 64 -4.41 -13.25 4.12
C ARG A 64 -3.27 -12.24 4.25
N CYS A 65 -2.34 -12.18 3.29
CA CYS A 65 -1.30 -11.15 3.26
C CYS A 65 -1.93 -9.74 3.30
N CYS A 66 -3.00 -9.52 2.54
CA CYS A 66 -3.72 -8.25 2.50
C CYS A 66 -4.45 -7.95 3.82
N GLN A 67 -5.09 -8.95 4.43
CA GLN A 67 -5.69 -8.79 5.76
C GLN A 67 -4.65 -8.34 6.80
N VAL A 68 -3.46 -8.94 6.80
CA VAL A 68 -2.37 -8.56 7.71
C VAL A 68 -1.87 -7.14 7.40
N HIS A 69 -1.78 -6.78 6.13
CA HIS A 69 -1.40 -5.43 5.69
C HIS A 69 -2.41 -4.37 6.17
N ASP A 70 -3.71 -4.62 6.02
CA ASP A 70 -4.78 -3.76 6.52
C ASP A 70 -4.72 -3.56 8.04
N LEU A 71 -4.43 -4.63 8.78
CA LEU A 71 -4.25 -4.56 10.24
C LEU A 71 -3.02 -3.74 10.61
N CYS A 72 -1.92 -3.88 9.86
CA CYS A 72 -0.71 -3.09 10.04
C CYS A 72 -0.98 -1.60 9.81
N PHE A 73 -1.71 -1.25 8.76
CA PHE A 73 -2.11 0.14 8.48
C PHE A 73 -3.03 0.70 9.56
N LYS A 74 -3.98 -0.09 10.08
CA LYS A 74 -4.81 0.30 11.22
C LYS A 74 -3.98 0.57 12.47
N GLU A 75 -2.94 -0.22 12.73
CA GLU A 75 -2.02 0.01 13.85
C GLU A 75 -1.19 1.28 13.63
N ALA A 76 -0.70 1.51 12.40
CA ALA A 76 0.05 2.72 12.05
C ALA A 76 -0.78 3.99 12.36
N MET A 77 -2.06 3.97 11.99
CA MET A 77 -3.00 5.06 12.28
C MET A 77 -3.25 5.28 13.79
N GLN A 78 -2.92 4.32 14.65
CA GLN A 78 -3.07 4.44 16.10
C GLN A 78 -1.77 4.83 16.82
N LYS A 79 -0.65 4.94 16.11
CA LYS A 79 0.63 5.31 16.72
C LYS A 79 0.70 6.80 16.98
N ASP A 80 1.14 7.18 18.17
CA ASP A 80 1.33 8.58 18.56
C ASP A 80 2.39 9.28 17.68
N GLU A 81 3.35 8.53 17.15
CA GLU A 81 4.38 9.01 16.24
C GLU A 81 3.87 9.27 14.81
N CYS A 82 2.66 8.81 14.48
CA CYS A 82 2.01 9.04 13.19
C CYS A 82 0.93 10.12 13.34
N TRP A 83 1.20 11.34 12.87
CA TRP A 83 0.24 12.44 13.01
C TRP A 83 -0.90 12.30 12.00
N PHE A 84 -2.05 11.78 12.44
CA PHE A 84 -3.21 11.41 11.63
C PHE A 84 -3.70 12.45 10.58
N ILE A 85 -3.41 13.75 10.76
CA ILE A 85 -3.82 14.81 9.82
C ILE A 85 -2.84 14.95 8.64
N LEU A 86 -1.57 14.53 8.80
CA LEU A 86 -0.51 14.68 7.80
C LEU A 86 0.06 13.33 7.35
N ASP A 87 0.14 12.37 8.27
CA ASP A 87 0.84 11.10 8.12
C ASP A 87 -0.21 9.97 8.09
N ASN A 88 -0.76 9.71 6.91
CA ASN A 88 -1.61 8.56 6.65
C ASN A 88 -0.77 7.49 5.95
N PRO A 89 -0.87 6.19 6.31
CA PRO A 89 -0.23 5.08 5.59
C PRO A 89 -0.36 5.11 4.06
N TYR A 90 -1.42 5.72 3.51
CA TYR A 90 -1.62 5.84 2.07
C TYR A 90 -0.88 7.04 1.43
N THR A 91 -0.39 8.00 2.21
CA THR A 91 0.26 9.23 1.74
C THR A 91 1.68 9.45 2.27
N GLU A 92 2.03 8.83 3.39
CA GLU A 92 3.32 9.00 4.06
C GLU A 92 4.48 8.39 3.26
N LEU A 93 5.52 9.20 3.03
CA LEU A 93 6.65 8.79 2.21
C LEU A 93 7.76 8.23 3.09
N TYR A 94 8.26 7.05 2.73
CA TYR A 94 9.34 6.41 3.45
C TYR A 94 10.55 6.11 2.55
N SER A 95 11.69 5.86 3.16
CA SER A 95 12.94 5.51 2.51
C SER A 95 13.13 3.99 2.53
N TYR A 96 13.27 3.37 1.36
CA TYR A 96 13.56 1.93 1.22
C TYR A 96 14.57 1.66 0.12
N ARG A 97 15.16 0.47 0.14
CA ARG A 97 16.02 -0.06 -0.92
C ARG A 97 15.50 -1.42 -1.37
N CYS A 98 15.49 -1.61 -2.69
CA CYS A 98 15.30 -2.91 -3.33
C CYS A 98 16.66 -3.45 -3.79
N ASP A 99 17.05 -4.63 -3.32
CA ASP A 99 18.11 -5.42 -3.91
C ASP A 99 17.49 -6.33 -4.98
N LYS A 100 17.66 -5.95 -6.25
CA LYS A 100 17.08 -6.67 -7.38
C LYS A 100 17.69 -8.04 -7.63
N ALA A 101 18.91 -8.30 -7.15
CA ALA A 101 19.58 -9.57 -7.37
C ALA A 101 19.04 -10.65 -6.42
N THR A 102 18.63 -10.24 -5.22
CA THR A 102 18.07 -11.11 -4.20
C THR A 102 16.57 -10.97 -4.02
N GLU A 103 15.94 -10.02 -4.73
CA GLU A 103 14.53 -9.66 -4.60
C GLU A 103 14.15 -9.30 -3.15
N THR A 104 15.09 -8.68 -2.43
CA THR A 104 14.90 -8.30 -1.02
C THR A 104 14.69 -6.80 -0.86
N ILE A 105 13.78 -6.44 0.04
CA ILE A 105 13.50 -5.05 0.40
C ILE A 105 14.12 -4.77 1.77
N THR A 106 14.69 -3.58 1.94
CA THR A 106 15.16 -3.06 3.23
C THR A 106 14.58 -1.67 3.45
N CYS A 107 13.85 -1.48 4.55
CA CYS A 107 13.45 -0.15 5.00
C CYS A 107 14.63 0.54 5.67
N LEU A 108 15.00 1.73 5.19
CA LEU A 108 16.23 2.41 5.60
C LEU A 108 16.11 3.05 6.98
N ASN A 109 17.26 3.29 7.61
CA ASN A 109 17.35 3.82 8.99
C ASN A 109 17.18 5.35 9.07
N ASN A 110 17.11 6.05 7.94
CA ASN A 110 16.86 7.49 7.88
C ASN A 110 15.36 7.84 7.95
N ASN A 111 14.49 6.83 8.10
CA ASN A 111 13.07 7.02 8.37
C ASN A 111 12.84 7.43 9.82
N GLY A 112 11.87 8.31 10.05
CA GLY A 112 11.29 8.47 11.37
C GLY A 112 10.49 7.22 11.80
N PRO A 113 9.99 7.19 13.05
CA PRO A 113 9.27 6.03 13.58
C PRO A 113 8.03 5.66 12.75
N CYS A 114 7.25 6.66 12.30
CA CYS A 114 6.03 6.41 11.52
C CYS A 114 6.35 5.86 10.13
N GLU A 115 7.25 6.52 9.40
CA GLU A 115 7.69 6.14 8.06
C GLU A 115 8.31 4.74 8.07
N LYS A 116 9.11 4.43 9.09
CA LYS A 116 9.73 3.12 9.26
C LYS A 116 8.67 2.05 9.49
N PHE A 117 7.66 2.32 10.30
CA PHE A 117 6.58 1.37 10.58
C PHE A 117 5.76 1.08 9.33
N ILE A 118 5.32 2.11 8.60
CA ILE A 118 4.56 1.98 7.35
C ILE A 118 5.40 1.24 6.29
N CYS A 119 6.69 1.56 6.18
CA CYS A 119 7.59 0.86 5.28
C CYS A 119 7.67 -0.64 5.59
N GLU A 120 7.74 -1.04 6.87
CA GLU A 120 7.78 -2.45 7.24
C GLU A 120 6.44 -3.16 6.99
N CYS A 121 5.29 -2.47 7.11
CA CYS A 121 3.99 -2.99 6.67
C CYS A 121 4.03 -3.35 5.18
N ASP A 122 4.44 -2.41 4.33
CA ASP A 122 4.49 -2.58 2.87
C ASP A 122 5.53 -3.63 2.46
N ARG A 123 6.70 -3.63 3.09
CA ARG A 123 7.76 -4.63 2.87
C ARG A 123 7.25 -6.03 3.20
N THR A 124 6.60 -6.20 4.34
CA THR A 124 6.08 -7.49 4.79
C THR A 124 5.02 -8.01 3.83
N ALA A 125 4.10 -7.13 3.40
CA ALA A 125 3.07 -7.48 2.41
C ALA A 125 3.69 -7.90 1.07
N ALA A 126 4.64 -7.13 0.52
CA ALA A 126 5.30 -7.46 -0.75
C ALA A 126 6.03 -8.81 -0.69
N MET A 127 6.77 -9.07 0.40
CA MET A 127 7.44 -10.36 0.62
C MET A 127 6.45 -11.51 0.81
N CYS A 128 5.27 -11.25 1.38
CA CYS A 128 4.20 -12.23 1.54
C CYS A 128 3.56 -12.57 0.18
N PHE A 129 3.27 -11.57 -0.65
CA PHE A 129 2.69 -11.76 -1.99
C PHE A 129 3.58 -12.64 -2.86
N ALA A 130 4.90 -12.49 -2.79
CA ALA A 130 5.86 -13.30 -3.54
C ALA A 130 5.83 -14.79 -3.16
N LYS A 131 5.32 -15.14 -1.97
CA LYS A 131 5.26 -16.52 -1.47
C LYS A 131 3.87 -17.16 -1.55
N ALA A 132 2.81 -16.36 -1.52
CA ALA A 132 1.43 -16.83 -1.35
C ALA A 132 0.83 -17.53 -2.59
N GLY A 133 1.40 -17.30 -3.77
CA GLY A 133 0.81 -17.74 -5.04
C GLY A 133 -0.39 -16.87 -5.45
N TYR A 134 -0.79 -16.95 -6.73
CA TYR A 134 -1.87 -16.14 -7.29
C TYR A 134 -2.96 -17.03 -7.90
N ASN A 135 -4.20 -16.88 -7.44
CA ASN A 135 -5.36 -17.57 -8.00
C ASN A 135 -6.28 -16.61 -8.76
N LYS A 136 -6.24 -16.67 -10.08
CA LYS A 136 -7.05 -15.81 -10.97
C LYS A 136 -8.56 -15.83 -10.69
N ILE A 137 -9.09 -16.90 -10.09
CA ILE A 137 -10.53 -17.02 -9.76
C ILE A 137 -10.92 -16.06 -8.62
N ASN A 138 -9.97 -15.71 -7.76
CA ASN A 138 -10.17 -14.80 -6.65
C ASN A 138 -9.94 -13.33 -7.05
N ASN A 139 -9.53 -13.06 -8.29
CA ASN A 139 -9.45 -11.69 -8.79
C ASN A 139 -10.87 -11.14 -9.07
N ASN A 140 -11.13 -9.91 -8.63
CA ASN A 140 -12.44 -9.26 -8.65
C ASN A 140 -13.54 -10.11 -7.99
N LEU A 141 -13.21 -10.76 -6.88
CA LEU A 141 -14.15 -11.59 -6.14
C LEU A 141 -15.33 -10.74 -5.65
N HIS A 142 -16.56 -11.21 -5.89
CA HIS A 142 -17.74 -10.51 -5.42
C HIS A 142 -17.85 -10.58 -3.88
N SER A 143 -18.14 -9.44 -3.24
CA SER A 143 -18.16 -9.30 -1.77
C SER A 143 -19.10 -10.26 -1.05
N SER A 144 -20.17 -10.74 -1.71
CA SER A 144 -21.07 -11.76 -1.15
C SER A 144 -20.38 -13.11 -0.86
N ARG A 145 -19.18 -13.34 -1.40
CA ARG A 145 -18.36 -14.52 -1.12
C ARG A 145 -17.46 -14.35 0.10
N CYS A 146 -17.36 -13.13 0.64
CA CYS A 146 -16.62 -12.79 1.85
C CYS A 146 -17.55 -12.98 3.05
N LYS A 147 -17.35 -14.08 3.77
CA LYS A 147 -18.17 -14.50 4.93
C LYS A 147 -17.46 -14.23 6.24
#